data_AF-A0A6I6J7V7-F1
#
_entry.id   AF-A0A6I6J7V7-F1
#
_cell.length_a   1.000
_cell.length_b   1.000
_cell.length_c   1.000
_cell.angle_alpha   90.00
_cell.angle_beta   90.00
_cell.angle_gamma   90.00
#
_symmetry.space_group_name_H-M   'P 1'
#
loop_
_entity.id
_entity.type
_entity.pdbx_description
1 polymer ?
#
loop_
_entity_poly.entity_id
_entity_poly.type
_entity_poly.pdbx_seq_one_letter_code
_entity_poly.pdbx_strand_id
1 'polypeptide(L)'
;MTRIEWTDDLSVGLPEIDEQHKALFALANDLVAGIERGEGQTVLRDILTRLREYCFFHFDEEETYMQDIGYPKARAHAAEHALLSARATALSKLLENGESIPAEGAADFLEAWIFSHVLKEDVALKRYADAQG
;
A
#
# COMPACT_ATOMS: atom_id res chain seq x y z
N MET A 1 2.38 -16.65 -5.61
CA MET A 1 2.38 -15.18 -5.68
C MET A 1 3.70 -14.75 -6.27
N THR A 2 3.71 -13.65 -7.03
CA THR A 2 4.94 -13.14 -7.63
C THR A 2 5.54 -12.11 -6.67
N ARG A 3 6.86 -12.14 -6.50
CA ARG A 3 7.57 -11.10 -5.75
C ARG A 3 7.42 -9.77 -6.50
N ILE A 4 7.01 -8.71 -5.81
CA ILE A 4 6.85 -7.39 -6.41
C ILE A 4 8.18 -6.65 -6.28
N GLU A 5 8.77 -6.26 -7.40
CA GLU A 5 10.04 -5.54 -7.42
C GLU A 5 9.83 -4.07 -7.75
N TRP A 6 10.51 -3.21 -6.99
CA TRP A 6 10.58 -1.79 -7.31
C TRP A 6 11.39 -1.60 -8.59
N THR A 7 10.90 -0.74 -9.47
CA THR A 7 11.55 -0.33 -10.71
C THR A 7 11.42 1.18 -10.86
N ASP A 8 12.37 1.84 -11.52
CA ASP A 8 12.42 3.30 -11.59
C ASP A 8 11.20 3.92 -12.31
N ASP A 9 10.50 3.16 -13.15
CA ASP A 9 9.24 3.57 -13.78
C ASP A 9 8.06 3.70 -12.81
N LEU A 10 8.19 3.19 -11.59
CA LEU A 10 7.21 3.32 -10.51
C LEU A 10 7.45 4.56 -9.63
N SER A 11 8.58 5.26 -9.83
CA SER A 11 8.87 6.49 -9.09
C SER A 11 7.85 7.57 -9.41
N VAL A 12 7.28 8.20 -8.40
CA VAL A 12 6.42 9.38 -8.54
C VAL A 12 7.19 10.70 -8.53
N GLY A 13 8.54 10.64 -8.51
CA GLY A 13 9.40 11.81 -8.53
C GLY A 13 9.50 12.56 -7.20
N LEU A 14 8.91 12.00 -6.14
CA LEU A 14 9.00 12.49 -4.77
C LEU A 14 9.78 11.46 -3.96
N PRO A 15 11.06 11.72 -3.62
CA PRO A 15 11.93 10.74 -2.96
C PRO A 15 11.31 10.13 -1.69
N GLU A 16 10.62 10.94 -0.89
CA GLU A 16 9.98 10.50 0.34
C GLU A 16 8.83 9.51 0.06
N ILE A 17 7.97 9.78 -0.93
CA ILE A 17 6.88 8.89 -1.34
C ILE A 17 7.43 7.61 -1.99
N ASP A 18 8.49 7.72 -2.80
CA ASP A 18 9.12 6.55 -3.41
C ASP A 18 9.70 5.60 -2.36
N GLU A 19 10.31 6.11 -1.29
CA GLU A 19 10.78 5.29 -0.18
C GLU A 19 9.62 4.63 0.58
N GLN A 20 8.49 5.32 0.72
CA GLN A 20 7.28 4.74 1.31
C GLN A 20 6.73 3.60 0.44
N HIS A 21 6.62 3.78 -0.88
CA HIS A 21 6.20 2.71 -1.79
C HIS A 21 7.12 1.49 -1.72
N LYS A 22 8.44 1.70 -1.66
CA LYS A 22 9.41 0.60 -1.45
C LYS A 22 9.16 -0.14 -0.15
N ALA A 23 8.83 0.58 0.94
CA ALA A 23 8.46 -0.05 2.20
C ALA A 23 7.19 -0.89 2.08
N LEU A 24 6.16 -0.41 1.36
CA LEU A 24 4.96 -1.19 1.07
C LEU A 24 5.26 -2.47 0.29
N PHE A 25 6.12 -2.38 -0.72
CA PHE A 25 6.51 -3.54 -1.54
C PHE A 25 7.28 -4.55 -0.69
N ALA A 26 8.13 -4.07 0.23
CA ALA A 26 8.81 -4.91 1.20
C ALA A 26 7.81 -5.64 2.11
N LEU A 27 6.74 -4.97 2.59
CA LEU A 27 5.68 -5.62 3.37
C LEU A 27 4.98 -6.75 2.60
N ALA A 28 4.63 -6.51 1.34
CA ALA A 28 4.01 -7.52 0.49
C ALA A 28 4.94 -8.73 0.30
N ASN A 29 6.22 -8.47 0.02
CA ASN A 29 7.22 -9.51 -0.18
C ASN A 29 7.54 -10.29 1.11
N ASP A 30 7.58 -9.63 2.26
CA ASP A 30 7.77 -10.27 3.57
C ASP A 30 6.63 -11.25 3.86
N LEU A 31 5.39 -10.87 3.55
CA LEU A 31 4.22 -11.73 3.70
C LEU A 31 4.29 -12.95 2.78
N VAL A 32 4.60 -12.75 1.50
CA VAL A 32 4.78 -13.86 0.53
C VAL A 32 5.88 -14.81 1.00
N ALA A 33 7.03 -14.29 1.41
CA ALA A 33 8.14 -15.10 1.91
C ALA A 33 7.75 -15.87 3.19
N GLY A 34 6.97 -15.26 4.09
CA GLY A 34 6.44 -15.96 5.26
C GLY A 34 5.51 -17.12 4.88
N ILE A 35 4.62 -16.90 3.91
CA ILE A 35 3.74 -17.95 3.38
C ILE A 35 4.57 -19.11 2.80
N GLU A 36 5.58 -18.82 1.98
CA GLU A 36 6.46 -19.82 1.38
C GLU A 36 7.22 -20.67 2.41
N ARG A 37 7.55 -20.08 3.56
CA ARG A 37 8.19 -20.80 4.69
C ARG A 37 7.20 -21.55 5.58
N GLY A 38 5.90 -21.45 5.33
CA GLY A 38 4.86 -22.02 6.21
C GLY A 38 4.62 -21.19 7.49
N GLU A 39 5.12 -19.95 7.53
CA GLU A 39 5.04 -19.00 8.64
C GLU A 39 4.03 -17.87 8.39
N GLY A 40 3.24 -17.95 7.31
CA GLY A 40 2.35 -16.89 6.85
C GLY A 40 1.44 -16.34 7.96
N GLN A 41 0.83 -17.23 8.75
CA GLN A 41 -0.02 -16.86 9.88
C GLN A 41 0.74 -16.16 11.01
N THR A 42 1.98 -16.56 11.25
CA THR A 42 2.85 -15.98 12.28
C THR A 42 3.24 -14.56 11.92
N VAL A 43 3.58 -14.32 10.64
CA VAL A 43 4.02 -12.99 10.18
C VAL A 43 2.86 -12.04 9.89
N LEU A 44 1.66 -12.55 9.57
CA LEU A 44 0.52 -11.74 9.14
C LEU A 44 0.15 -10.62 10.12
N ARG A 45 0.21 -10.88 11.43
CA ARG A 45 -0.10 -9.87 12.46
C ARG A 45 0.87 -8.68 12.43
N ASP A 46 2.16 -8.96 12.27
CA ASP A 46 3.18 -7.92 12.16
C ASP A 46 3.00 -7.10 10.87
N ILE A 47 2.78 -7.80 9.75
CA ILE A 47 2.54 -7.17 8.46
C ILE A 47 1.32 -6.25 8.49
N LEU A 48 0.20 -6.67 9.08
CA LEU A 48 -1.00 -5.82 9.18
C LEU A 48 -0.78 -4.61 10.09
N THR A 49 0.02 -4.75 11.16
CA THR A 49 0.40 -3.61 12.01
C THR A 49 1.20 -2.58 11.21
N ARG A 50 2.26 -3.04 10.53
CA ARG A 50 3.13 -2.18 9.70
C ARG A 50 2.37 -1.58 8.52
N LEU A 51 1.42 -2.31 7.92
CA LEU A 51 0.56 -1.80 6.85
C LEU A 51 -0.35 -0.66 7.34
N ARG A 52 -0.87 -0.75 8.57
CA ARG A 52 -1.69 0.33 9.14
C ARG A 52 -0.86 1.58 9.43
N GLU A 53 0.37 1.42 9.90
CA GLU A 53 1.31 2.53 10.08
C GLU A 53 1.62 3.18 8.74
N TYR A 54 1.94 2.36 7.72
CA TYR A 54 2.12 2.84 6.34
C TYR A 54 0.92 3.67 5.89
N CYS A 55 -0.31 3.13 5.98
CA CYS A 55 -1.52 3.83 5.54
C CYS A 55 -1.70 5.18 6.27
N PHE A 56 -1.33 5.27 7.55
CA PHE A 56 -1.48 6.50 8.31
C PHE A 56 -0.53 7.60 7.84
N PHE A 57 0.75 7.28 7.64
CA PHE A 57 1.75 8.28 7.27
C PHE A 57 1.73 8.60 5.77
N HIS A 58 1.73 7.56 4.92
CA HIS A 58 1.86 7.73 3.48
C HIS A 58 0.66 8.46 2.86
N PHE A 59 -0.56 8.07 3.25
CA PHE A 59 -1.77 8.68 2.69
C PHE A 59 -1.94 10.14 3.11
N ASP A 60 -1.55 10.51 4.33
CA ASP A 60 -1.59 11.91 4.78
C ASP A 60 -0.64 12.80 3.96
N GLU A 61 0.58 12.31 3.71
CA GLU A 61 1.57 13.04 2.91
C GLU A 61 1.15 13.16 1.45
N GLU A 62 0.71 12.06 0.82
CA GLU A 62 0.28 12.09 -0.58
C GLU A 62 -0.99 12.93 -0.78
N GLU A 63 -1.96 12.83 0.13
CA GLU A 63 -3.18 13.64 0.08
C GLU A 63 -2.90 15.14 0.26
N THR A 64 -1.97 15.49 1.15
CA THR A 64 -1.50 16.87 1.31
C THR A 64 -0.84 17.35 0.02
N TYR A 65 0.05 16.55 -0.57
CA TYR A 65 0.70 16.87 -1.83
C TYR A 65 -0.31 17.07 -2.97
N MET A 66 -1.30 16.17 -3.10
CA MET A 66 -2.37 16.29 -4.09
C MET A 66 -3.16 17.58 -3.94
N GLN A 67 -3.41 18.04 -2.72
CA GLN A 67 -4.08 19.32 -2.46
C GLN A 67 -3.22 20.51 -2.88
N ASP A 68 -1.93 20.48 -2.54
CA ASP A 68 -0.98 21.56 -2.83
C ASP A 68 -0.81 21.81 -4.32
N ILE A 69 -0.80 20.75 -5.13
CA ILE A 69 -0.70 20.85 -6.59
C ILE A 69 -2.06 20.96 -7.30
N GLY A 70 -3.16 20.99 -6.55
CA GLY A 70 -4.53 21.08 -7.08
C GLY A 70 -4.94 19.89 -7.94
N TYR A 71 -4.55 18.67 -7.59
CA TYR A 71 -4.84 17.47 -8.37
C TYR A 71 -6.36 17.22 -8.48
N PRO A 72 -6.95 17.20 -9.70
CA PRO A 72 -8.41 17.14 -9.86
C PRO A 72 -9.05 15.84 -9.38
N LYS A 73 -8.28 14.76 -9.21
CA LYS A 73 -8.78 13.47 -8.73
C LYS A 73 -8.52 13.21 -7.24
N ALA A 74 -7.98 14.19 -6.49
CA ALA A 74 -7.59 14.01 -5.09
C ALA A 74 -8.68 13.35 -4.22
N ARG A 75 -9.94 13.74 -4.41
CA ARG A 75 -11.07 13.15 -3.67
C ARG A 75 -11.31 11.66 -4.00
N ALA A 76 -11.16 11.26 -5.26
CA ALA A 76 -11.34 9.86 -5.65
C ALA A 76 -10.17 9.02 -5.12
N HIS A 77 -8.95 9.54 -5.22
CA HIS A 77 -7.73 8.92 -4.70
C HIS A 77 -7.82 8.66 -3.18
N ALA A 78 -8.18 9.69 -2.41
CA ALA A 78 -8.38 9.56 -0.95
C ALA A 78 -9.49 8.55 -0.56
N ALA A 79 -10.47 8.32 -1.45
CA ALA A 79 -11.47 7.28 -1.20
C ALA A 79 -10.88 5.87 -1.30
N GLU A 80 -9.90 5.65 -2.18
CA GLU A 80 -9.17 4.39 -2.29
C GLU A 80 -8.26 4.14 -1.08
N HIS A 81 -7.59 5.20 -0.59
CA HIS A 81 -6.83 5.19 0.66
C HIS A 81 -7.68 4.77 1.86
N ALA A 82 -8.86 5.39 1.99
CA ALA A 82 -9.80 5.07 3.06
C ALA A 82 -10.23 3.60 3.01
N LEU A 83 -10.42 3.03 1.81
CA LEU A 83 -10.77 1.62 1.63
C LEU A 83 -9.64 0.68 2.06
N LEU A 84 -8.37 0.96 1.71
CA LEU A 84 -7.24 0.16 2.19
C LEU A 84 -7.15 0.21 3.71
N SER A 85 -7.20 1.42 4.28
CA SER A 85 -7.10 1.66 5.72
C SER A 85 -8.19 0.95 6.51
N ALA A 86 -9.43 0.99 6.01
CA ALA A 86 -10.57 0.29 6.60
C ALA A 86 -10.37 -1.24 6.55
N ARG A 87 -9.90 -1.78 5.42
CA ARG A 87 -9.63 -3.21 5.26
C ARG A 87 -8.50 -3.68 6.18
N ALA A 88 -7.37 -2.98 6.21
CA ALA A 88 -6.24 -3.31 7.09
C ALA A 88 -6.66 -3.30 8.57
N THR A 89 -7.48 -2.33 8.96
CA THR A 89 -8.07 -2.25 10.31
C THR A 89 -9.02 -3.41 10.60
N ALA A 90 -9.88 -3.77 9.65
CA ALA A 90 -10.80 -4.90 9.80
C ALA A 90 -10.05 -6.22 9.99
N LEU A 91 -9.06 -6.50 9.13
CA LEU A 91 -8.24 -7.71 9.23
C LEU A 91 -7.47 -7.77 10.56
N SER A 92 -6.90 -6.63 11.01
CA SER A 92 -6.21 -6.57 12.30
C SER A 92 -7.14 -6.94 13.46
N LYS A 93 -8.36 -6.40 13.48
CA LYS A 93 -9.36 -6.68 14.52
C LYS A 93 -9.79 -8.16 14.55
N LEU A 94 -9.97 -8.78 13.38
CA LEU A 94 -10.27 -10.22 13.31
C LEU A 94 -9.15 -11.05 13.97
N LEU A 95 -7.88 -10.75 13.67
CA LEU A 95 -6.75 -11.43 14.30
C LEU A 95 -6.63 -11.15 15.81
N GLU A 96 -6.93 -9.93 16.25
CA GLU A 96 -6.97 -9.57 17.69
C GLU A 96 -8.05 -10.35 18.43
N ASN A 97 -9.19 -10.62 17.78
CA ASN A 97 -10.27 -11.43 18.33
C ASN A 97 -10.00 -12.94 18.29
N GLY A 98 -8.83 -13.36 17.78
CA GLY A 98 -8.44 -14.77 17.68
C GLY A 98 -9.03 -15.49 16.46
N GLU A 99 -9.60 -14.76 15.50
CA GLU A 99 -10.06 -15.33 14.24
C GLU A 99 -8.86 -15.66 13.34
N SER A 100 -8.99 -16.74 12.55
CA SER A 100 -7.97 -17.12 11.57
C SER A 100 -8.29 -16.49 10.23
N ILE A 101 -7.31 -15.82 9.65
CA ILE A 101 -7.40 -15.19 8.32
C ILE A 101 -6.38 -15.89 7.42
N PRO A 102 -6.76 -16.37 6.22
CA PRO A 102 -5.80 -16.91 5.26
C PRO A 102 -4.75 -15.85 4.90
N ALA A 103 -3.48 -16.15 5.16
CA ALA A 103 -2.37 -15.23 4.85
C ALA A 103 -2.27 -15.01 3.34
N GLU A 104 -2.59 -16.05 2.56
CA GLU A 104 -2.70 -16.01 1.11
C GLU A 104 -3.72 -14.98 0.64
N GLY A 105 -4.89 -14.94 1.27
CA GLY A 105 -5.92 -13.95 0.92
C GLY A 105 -5.50 -12.52 1.24
N ALA A 106 -4.73 -12.32 2.32
CA ALA A 106 -4.17 -11.01 2.64
C ALA A 106 -3.06 -10.60 1.65
N ALA A 107 -2.23 -11.55 1.22
CA ALA A 107 -1.19 -11.31 0.21
C ALA A 107 -1.80 -10.98 -1.16
N ASP A 108 -2.78 -11.74 -1.63
CA ASP A 108 -3.50 -11.47 -2.88
C ASP A 108 -4.16 -10.09 -2.86
N PHE A 109 -4.74 -9.70 -1.72
CA PHE A 109 -5.32 -8.38 -1.54
C PHE A 109 -4.28 -7.27 -1.65
N LEU A 110 -3.14 -7.41 -0.96
CA LEU A 110 -2.09 -6.40 -0.94
C LEU A 110 -1.42 -6.26 -2.32
N GLU A 111 -1.16 -7.38 -2.99
CA GLU A 111 -0.67 -7.42 -4.37
C GLU A 111 -1.65 -6.71 -5.30
N ALA A 112 -2.94 -7.05 -5.25
CA ALA A 112 -3.95 -6.42 -6.08
C ALA A 112 -4.03 -4.90 -5.84
N TRP A 113 -3.94 -4.45 -4.58
CA TRP A 113 -3.97 -3.03 -4.24
C TRP A 113 -2.74 -2.29 -4.80
N ILE A 114 -1.53 -2.85 -4.64
CA ILE A 114 -0.30 -2.28 -5.21
C ILE A 114 -0.43 -2.13 -6.74
N PHE A 115 -0.88 -3.19 -7.43
CA PHE A 115 -1.07 -3.16 -8.87
C PHE A 115 -2.16 -2.19 -9.34
N SER A 116 -3.21 -1.99 -8.55
CA SER A 116 -4.31 -1.10 -8.93
C SER A 116 -4.06 0.36 -8.59
N HIS A 117 -3.37 0.62 -7.49
CA HIS A 117 -3.22 1.96 -6.92
C HIS A 117 -1.85 2.54 -7.28
N VAL A 118 -0.78 1.99 -6.70
CA VAL A 118 0.60 2.47 -6.93
C VAL A 118 0.95 2.50 -8.41
N LEU A 119 0.68 1.39 -9.11
CA LEU A 119 1.07 1.25 -10.52
C LEU A 119 0.17 2.04 -11.49
N LYS A 120 -0.93 2.66 -11.04
CA LYS A 120 -1.88 3.34 -11.93
C LYS A 120 -2.24 4.74 -11.46
N GLU A 121 -2.79 4.88 -10.25
CA GLU A 121 -3.27 6.15 -9.73
C GLU A 121 -2.08 7.05 -9.32
N ASP A 122 -1.09 6.53 -8.60
CA ASP A 122 0.08 7.31 -8.15
C ASP A 122 0.98 7.68 -9.34
N VAL A 123 1.11 6.78 -10.32
CA VAL A 123 1.76 7.09 -11.62
C VAL A 123 0.97 8.16 -12.40
N ALA A 124 -0.36 8.19 -12.30
CA ALA A 124 -1.16 9.24 -12.93
C ALA A 124 -0.99 10.60 -12.21
N LEU A 125 -0.86 10.58 -10.88
CA LEU A 125 -0.50 11.75 -10.08
C LEU A 125 0.85 12.32 -10.51
N LYS A 126 1.88 11.46 -10.66
CA LYS A 126 3.18 11.86 -11.23
C LYS A 126 3.03 12.58 -12.57
N ARG A 127 2.33 11.97 -13.53
CA ARG A 127 2.14 12.57 -14.87
C ARG A 127 1.48 13.95 -14.81
N TYR A 128 0.57 14.15 -13.86
CA TYR A 128 -0.05 15.45 -13.63
C TYR A 128 0.94 16.45 -13.02
N ALA A 129 1.74 16.03 -12.03
CA ALA A 129 2.78 16.86 -11.44
C ALA A 129 3.83 17.29 -12.48
N ASP A 130 4.33 16.35 -13.29
CA ASP A 130 5.29 16.59 -14.37
C ASP A 130 4.73 17.53 -15.46
N ALA A 131 3.40 17.60 -15.64
CA ALA A 131 2.77 18.50 -16.60
C ALA A 131 2.66 19.96 -16.09
N GLN A 132 2.91 20.19 -14.79
CA GLN A 132 2.85 21.52 -14.18
C GLN A 132 4.21 22.25 -14.11
N GLY A 133 5.32 21.59 -14.47
CA GLY A 133 6.68 22.16 -14.41
C GLY A 133 7.73 21.29 -15.06
#